data_AF-A0AA97DBP3-F1
#
_entry.id   AF-A0AA97DBP3-F1
#
_cell.length_a   1.000
_cell.length_b   1.000
_cell.length_c   1.000
_cell.angle_alpha   90.00
_cell.angle_beta   90.00
_cell.angle_gamma   90.00
#
_symmetry.space_group_name_H-M   'P 1'
#
loop_
_entity.id
_entity.type
_entity.pdbx_description
1 polymer ?
#
loop_
_entity_poly.entity_id
_entity_poly.type
_entity_poly.pdbx_seq_one_letter_code
_entity_poly.pdbx_strand_id
1 'polypeptide(L)' 'MAYTPTDWKNGDIITADRLNKLEQGVSNEQIGPQGPKGDTGEAGKDGVTPQLQSNGTEIQVSTDNGGTFKTLVRIPKRF' A
#
# COMPACT_ATOMS: atom_id res chain seq x y z
N MET A 1 6.96 35.00 15.22
CA MET A 1 5.84 35.54 16.01
C MET A 1 4.65 34.63 15.77
N ALA A 2 4.01 34.10 16.81
CA ALA A 2 2.80 33.30 16.65
C ALA A 2 1.62 34.21 16.26
N TYR A 3 0.79 33.79 15.31
CA TYR A 3 -0.43 34.51 14.95
C TYR A 3 -1.40 34.52 16.14
N THR A 4 -1.89 35.69 16.54
CA THR A 4 -2.96 35.81 17.54
C THR A 4 -4.30 35.99 16.80
N PRO A 5 -5.23 35.02 16.88
CA PRO A 5 -6.53 35.13 16.23
C PRO A 5 -7.31 36.38 16.67
N THR A 6 -8.03 36.99 15.74
CA THR A 6 -8.96 38.09 16.05
C THR A 6 -10.31 37.50 16.45
N ASP A 7 -10.82 37.88 17.62
CA ASP A 7 -12.19 37.57 18.05
C ASP A 7 -13.13 38.65 17.48
N TRP A 8 -13.95 38.26 16.49
CA TRP A 8 -14.86 39.16 15.79
C TRP A 8 -16.22 39.22 16.47
N LYS A 9 -16.76 40.43 16.63
CA LYS A 9 -18.11 40.67 17.15
C LYS A 9 -19.04 41.13 16.05
N ASN A 10 -20.34 40.90 16.24
CA ASN A 10 -21.34 41.35 15.29
C ASN A 10 -21.32 42.88 15.19
N GLY A 11 -21.27 43.41 13.96
CA GLY A 11 -21.10 44.84 13.69
C GLY A 11 -19.65 45.30 13.55
N ASP A 12 -18.66 44.42 13.72
CA ASP A 12 -17.27 44.76 13.44
C ASP A 12 -17.02 44.97 11.94
N ILE A 13 -16.25 46.01 11.62
CA ILE A 13 -15.83 46.31 10.25
C ILE A 13 -14.59 45.48 9.90
N ILE A 14 -14.65 44.77 8.78
CA ILE A 14 -13.48 44.07 8.22
C ILE A 14 -12.60 45.11 7.52
N THR A 15 -11.42 45.36 8.09
CA THR A 15 -10.43 46.29 7.53
C THR A 15 -9.34 45.56 6.78
N ALA A 16 -8.64 46.26 5.89
CA ALA A 16 -7.48 45.72 5.16
C ALA A 16 -6.42 45.15 6.12
N ASP A 17 -6.13 45.83 7.24
CA ASP A 17 -5.21 45.32 8.25
C ASP A 17 -5.66 43.98 8.85
N ARG A 18 -6.95 43.84 9.16
CA ARG A 18 -7.49 42.60 9.74
C ARG A 18 -7.53 41.46 8.72
N LEU A 19 -7.78 41.77 7.45
CA LEU A 19 -7.73 40.80 6.35
C LEU A 19 -6.29 40.34 6.10
N ASN A 20 -5.34 41.28 5.99
CA ASN A 20 -3.93 40.98 5.81
C ASN A 20 -3.37 40.12 6.96
N LYS A 21 -3.83 40.38 8.20
CA LYS A 21 -3.47 39.57 9.37
C LYS A 21 -3.97 38.13 9.23
N LEU A 22 -5.21 37.92 8.78
CA LEU A 22 -5.80 36.59 8.55
C LEU A 22 -5.03 35.82 7.47
N GLU A 23 -4.74 36.46 6.32
CA GLU A 23 -3.98 35.85 5.22
C GLU A 23 -2.58 35.40 5.67
N GLN A 24 -1.91 36.19 6.53
CA GLN A 24 -0.64 35.81 7.15
C GLN A 24 -0.78 34.61 8.09
N GLY A 25 -1.88 34.54 8.84
CA GLY A 25 -2.19 33.38 9.70
C GLY A 25 -2.42 32.11 8.89
N VAL A 26 -3.21 32.19 7.82
CA VAL A 26 -3.51 31.06 6.91
C VAL A 26 -2.26 30.60 6.17
N SER A 27 -1.44 31.52 5.66
CA SER A 27 -0.19 31.18 4.99
C SER A 27 0.81 30.44 5.89
N ASN A 28 0.77 30.66 7.21
CA ASN A 28 1.62 29.95 8.16
C ASN A 28 1.15 28.51 8.45
N GLU A 29 -0.11 28.17 8.16
CA GLU A 29 -0.67 26.83 8.42
C GLU A 29 -0.87 25.98 7.16
N GLN A 30 -0.82 26.59 5.96
CA GLN A 30 -1.27 25.93 4.73
C GLN A 30 -0.35 24.83 4.18
N ILE A 31 0.77 24.53 4.83
CA ILE A 31 1.53 23.30 4.54
C ILE A 31 1.93 22.67 5.87
N GLY A 32 1.04 21.84 6.41
CA GLY A 32 1.42 20.91 7.48
C GLY A 32 2.59 20.04 6.99
N PRO A 33 3.46 19.55 7.89
CA PRO A 33 4.55 18.69 7.48
C PRO A 33 4.00 17.49 6.70
N GLN A 34 4.74 17.05 5.68
CA GLN A 34 4.48 15.78 5.00
C GLN A 34 4.20 14.71 6.07
N GLY A 35 3.09 13.99 5.92
CA GLY A 35 2.78 12.85 6.80
C GLY A 35 3.93 11.85 6.84
N PRO A 36 4.04 11.04 7.91
CA PRO A 36 5.10 10.05 8.00
C PRO A 36 5.05 9.10 6.80
N LYS A 37 6.22 8.60 6.41
CA LYS A 37 6.31 7.52 5.43
C LYS A 37 5.49 6.33 5.93
N GLY A 38 4.72 5.70 5.04
CA GLY A 38 4.01 4.46 5.37
C GLY A 38 4.97 3.32 5.72
N ASP A 39 4.44 2.31 6.41
CA ASP A 39 5.21 1.14 6.82
C ASP A 39 5.74 0.36 5.61
N THR A 40 6.81 -0.41 5.83
CA THR A 40 7.31 -1.34 4.83
C THR A 40 6.32 -2.49 4.68
N GLY A 41 6.06 -2.91 3.44
CA GLY A 41 5.20 -4.07 3.17
C GLY A 41 5.77 -5.37 3.72
N GLU A 42 4.90 -6.37 3.89
CA GLU A 42 5.29 -7.70 4.34
C GLU A 42 6.24 -8.39 3.34
N ALA A 43 7.08 -9.29 3.85
CA ALA A 43 7.92 -10.12 3.01
C ALA A 43 7.05 -11.01 2.09
N GLY A 44 7.57 -11.31 0.89
CA GLY A 44 6.97 -12.29 0.01
C GLY A 44 6.94 -13.70 0.64
N LYS A 45 6.06 -14.56 0.13
CA LYS A 45 6.02 -15.98 0.51
C LYS A 45 7.29 -16.69 0.05
N ASP A 46 7.72 -17.70 0.78
CA ASP A 46 8.82 -18.56 0.35
C ASP A 46 8.50 -19.28 -0.98
N GLY A 47 9.55 -19.52 -1.76
CA GLY A 47 9.46 -20.36 -2.95
C GLY A 47 9.24 -21.83 -2.60
N VAL A 48 8.61 -22.57 -3.50
CA VAL A 48 8.38 -24.01 -3.36
C VAL A 48 9.21 -24.77 -4.39
N THR A 49 9.94 -25.80 -3.96
CA THR A 49 10.62 -26.72 -4.86
C THR A 49 9.59 -27.64 -5.51
N PRO A 50 9.48 -27.70 -6.85
CA PRO A 50 8.55 -28.60 -7.50
C PRO A 50 8.87 -30.07 -7.20
N GLN A 51 7.84 -30.87 -6.99
CA GLN A 51 7.97 -32.31 -6.78
C GLN A 51 7.47 -33.08 -8.00
N LEU A 52 8.18 -34.15 -8.37
CA LEU A 52 7.81 -35.04 -9.47
C LEU A 52 7.41 -36.40 -8.92
N GLN A 53 6.36 -37.00 -9.50
CA GLN A 53 5.97 -38.38 -9.23
C GLN A 53 5.61 -39.11 -10.53
N SER A 54 5.61 -40.44 -10.47
CA SER A 54 5.16 -41.31 -11.58
C SER A 54 4.21 -42.37 -11.07
N ASN A 55 3.12 -42.60 -11.82
CA ASN A 55 2.17 -43.70 -11.57
C ASN A 55 2.30 -44.84 -12.60
N GLY A 56 3.41 -44.89 -13.34
CA GLY A 56 3.68 -45.88 -14.39
C GLY A 56 3.11 -45.53 -15.76
N THR A 57 2.07 -44.70 -15.84
CA THR A 57 1.50 -44.19 -17.10
C THR A 57 1.64 -42.69 -17.29
N GLU A 58 1.93 -41.95 -16.22
CA GLU A 58 2.03 -40.50 -16.26
C GLU A 58 3.17 -40.05 -15.35
N ILE A 59 3.90 -39.02 -15.79
CA ILE A 59 4.75 -38.19 -14.94
C ILE A 59 3.93 -36.98 -14.55
N GLN A 60 3.84 -36.71 -13.25
CA GLN A 60 3.08 -35.61 -12.70
C GLN A 60 3.98 -34.66 -11.90
N VAL A 61 3.64 -33.37 -11.89
CA VAL A 61 4.35 -32.31 -11.17
C VAL A 61 3.43 -31.66 -10.15
N SER A 62 3.96 -31.38 -8.95
CA SER A 62 3.34 -30.52 -7.93
C SER A 62 4.15 -29.25 -7.77
N THR A 63 3.45 -28.13 -7.65
CA THR A 63 4.01 -26.80 -7.35
C THR A 63 3.48 -26.26 -6.03
N ASP A 64 2.99 -27.13 -5.15
CA ASP A 64 2.34 -26.82 -3.88
C ASP A 64 2.77 -27.82 -2.79
N ASN A 65 4.05 -28.19 -2.79
CA ASN A 65 4.68 -29.08 -1.81
C ASN A 65 3.98 -30.45 -1.66
N GLY A 66 3.51 -31.01 -2.78
CA GLY A 66 2.87 -32.31 -2.84
C GLY A 66 1.36 -32.30 -2.60
N GLY A 67 0.74 -31.12 -2.46
CA GLY A 67 -0.71 -31.00 -2.28
C GLY A 67 -1.50 -31.46 -3.51
N THR A 68 -1.13 -30.95 -4.69
CA THR A 68 -1.81 -31.20 -5.96
C THR A 68 -0.81 -31.61 -7.04
N PHE A 69 -1.08 -32.72 -7.70
CA PHE A 69 -0.30 -33.18 -8.84
C PHE A 69 -1.04 -32.96 -10.15
N LYS A 70 -0.34 -32.40 -11.15
CA LYS A 70 -0.83 -32.22 -12.52
C LYS A 70 -0.02 -33.05 -13.49
N THR A 71 -0.67 -33.71 -14.44
CA THR A 71 0.01 -34.49 -15.49
C THR A 71 0.88 -33.59 -16.35
N LEU A 72 2.18 -33.88 -16.38
CA LEU A 72 3.14 -33.20 -17.24
C LEU A 72 3.34 -33.98 -18.55
N VAL A 73 3.48 -35.30 -18.45
CA VAL A 73 3.71 -36.19 -19.59
C VAL A 73 2.92 -37.48 -19.40
N ARG A 74 2.33 -38.01 -20.48
CA ARG A 74 1.79 -39.38 -20.53
C ARG A 74 2.79 -40.33 -21.18
N ILE A 75 3.06 -41.44 -20.52
CA ILE A 75 3.93 -42.53 -20.97
C ILE A 75 3.06 -43.57 -21.70
N PRO A 76 3.28 -43.80 -23.01
CA PRO A 76 2.57 -44.83 -23.75
C PRO A 76 2.93 -46.22 -23.22
N LYS A 77 1.94 -47.12 -23.07
CA LYS A 77 2.23 -48.54 -22.79
C LYS A 77 2.95 -49.13 -24.00
N ARG A 78 4.12 -49.75 -23.78
CA ARG A 78 4.74 -50.63 -24.78
C ARG A 78 3.98 -51.96 -24.73
N PHE A 79 3.39 -52.35 -25.86
CA PHE A 79 2.69 -53.61 -26.05
C PHE A 79 3.65 -54.79 -26.04
#